data_AF-A0AAU8KMA1-F1
#
_entry.id   AF-A0AAU8KMA1-F1
#
_cell.length_a   1.000
_cell.length_b   1.000
_cell.length_c   1.000
_cell.angle_alpha   90.00
_cell.angle_beta   90.00
_cell.angle_gamma   90.00
#
_symmetry.space_group_name_H-M   'P 1'
#
loop_
_entity.id
_entity.type
_entity.pdbx_description
1 polymer ?
#
loop_
_entity_poly.entity_id
_entity_poly.type
_entity_poly.pdbx_seq_one_letter_code
_entity_poly.pdbx_strand_id
1 'polypeptide(L)'
;MTWTFTHNVDVFLAAAGPSLTARPVEHTVALTVTERLRRSGAHHYGDDDPVLGWWRGAAVTAESSRAALAEGAAEVLLFTDLANPTSNGVYLRTGYEPVADRVQLRRET
;
A
#
# COMPACT_ATOMS: atom_id res chain seq x y z
N MET A 1 7.42 -7.15 -5.28
CA MET A 1 6.07 -6.72 -4.83
C MET A 1 5.61 -7.67 -3.75
N THR A 2 5.90 -7.39 -2.49
CA THR A 2 5.68 -8.40 -1.44
C THR A 2 4.56 -7.92 -0.52
N TRP A 3 3.38 -8.48 -0.71
CA TRP A 3 2.36 -8.52 0.33
C TRP A 3 2.93 -9.24 1.54
N THR A 4 2.81 -8.65 2.71
CA THR A 4 3.18 -9.27 3.98
C THR A 4 1.91 -9.68 4.71
N PHE A 5 1.89 -10.90 5.23
CA PHE A 5 0.76 -11.46 5.96
C PHE A 5 1.19 -11.84 7.38
N THR A 6 0.26 -11.75 8.32
CA THR A 6 0.46 -12.18 9.71
C THR A 6 -0.85 -12.66 10.33
N HIS A 7 -0.74 -13.51 11.34
CA HIS A 7 -1.84 -13.90 12.21
C HIS A 7 -1.93 -13.04 13.49
N ASN A 8 -0.97 -12.13 13.68
CA ASN A 8 -0.87 -11.31 14.88
C ASN A 8 -1.29 -9.86 14.59
N VAL A 9 -2.38 -9.43 15.24
CA VAL A 9 -2.94 -8.07 15.08
C VAL A 9 -1.98 -6.96 15.51
N ASP A 10 -1.16 -7.17 16.53
CA ASP A 10 -0.20 -6.17 16.99
C ASP A 10 0.95 -6.00 15.99
N VAL A 11 1.41 -7.09 15.38
CA VAL A 11 2.40 -7.04 14.29
C VAL A 11 1.84 -6.27 13.09
N PHE A 12 0.59 -6.54 12.73
CA PHE A 12 -0.09 -5.81 11.66
C PHE A 12 -0.21 -4.32 11.98
N LEU A 13 -0.67 -3.96 13.18
CA LEU A 13 -0.87 -2.57 13.59
C LEU A 13 0.46 -1.80 13.71
N ALA A 14 1.54 -2.45 14.14
CA ALA A 14 2.86 -1.84 14.15
C ALA A 14 3.33 -1.45 12.74
N ALA A 15 2.98 -2.24 11.73
CA ALA A 15 3.40 -2.01 10.35
C ALA A 15 2.45 -1.11 9.54
N ALA A 16 1.14 -1.30 9.69
CA ALA A 16 0.11 -0.67 8.87
C ALA A 16 -0.70 0.40 9.63
N GLY A 17 -0.62 0.45 10.96
CA GLY A 17 -1.36 1.37 11.81
C GLY A 17 -1.24 2.84 11.38
N PRO A 18 -0.03 3.38 11.16
CA PRO A 18 0.13 4.77 10.69
C PRO A 18 -0.61 5.06 9.37
N SER A 19 -0.61 4.11 8.43
CA SER A 19 -1.34 4.25 7.17
C SER A 19 -2.85 4.19 7.36
N LEU A 20 -3.33 3.35 8.28
CA LEU A 20 -4.75 3.25 8.60
C LEU A 20 -5.26 4.52 9.26
N THR A 21 -4.53 5.04 10.25
CA THR A 21 -4.94 6.22 11.03
C THR A 21 -4.78 7.54 10.28
N ALA A 22 -3.94 7.60 9.23
CA ALA A 22 -3.81 8.78 8.38
C ALA A 22 -5.13 9.14 7.64
N ARG A 23 -6.01 8.16 7.41
CA ARG A 23 -7.30 8.34 6.70
C ARG A 23 -8.41 7.55 7.41
N PRO A 24 -8.82 7.97 8.62
CA PRO A 24 -9.66 7.15 9.49
C PRO A 24 -11.07 6.92 8.93
N VAL A 25 -11.62 7.90 8.20
CA VAL A 25 -12.94 7.77 7.55
C VAL A 25 -12.93 6.65 6.51
N GLU A 26 -11.87 6.57 5.70
CA GLU A 26 -11.74 5.54 4.67
C GLU A 26 -11.39 4.17 5.24
N HIS A 27 -10.67 4.14 6.35
CA HIS A 27 -10.21 2.91 7.01
C HIS A 27 -11.04 2.53 8.24
N THR A 28 -12.27 3.06 8.39
CA THR A 28 -13.09 2.82 9.59
C THR A 28 -13.31 1.33 9.85
N VAL A 29 -13.58 0.52 8.82
CA VAL A 29 -13.77 -0.93 8.98
C VAL A 29 -12.49 -1.60 9.45
N ALA A 30 -11.35 -1.31 8.81
CA ALA A 30 -10.06 -1.89 9.19
C ALA A 30 -9.70 -1.54 10.64
N LEU A 31 -9.82 -0.25 11.01
CA LEU A 31 -9.54 0.23 12.37
C LEU A 31 -10.43 -0.43 13.41
N THR A 32 -11.73 -0.52 13.15
CA THR A 32 -12.68 -1.13 14.10
C THR A 32 -12.49 -2.63 14.24
N VAL A 33 -12.24 -3.36 13.15
CA VAL A 33 -11.94 -4.80 13.17
C VAL A 33 -10.66 -5.06 13.95
N THR A 34 -9.58 -4.33 13.67
CA THR A 34 -8.31 -4.53 14.37
C THR A 34 -8.38 -4.16 15.84
N GLU A 35 -9.14 -3.12 16.20
CA GLU A 35 -9.35 -2.77 17.61
C GLU A 35 -10.19 -3.82 18.33
N ARG A 36 -11.21 -4.39 17.68
CA ARG A 36 -11.99 -5.50 18.23
C ARG A 36 -11.13 -6.74 18.45
N LEU A 37 -10.33 -7.14 17.46
CA LEU A 37 -9.43 -8.29 17.58
C LEU A 37 -8.42 -8.09 18.73
N ARG A 38 -7.90 -6.87 18.89
CA ARG A 38 -6.97 -6.53 19.96
C ARG A 38 -7.61 -6.55 21.36
N ARG A 39 -8.87 -6.09 21.50
CA ARG A 39 -9.57 -6.04 22.79
C ARG A 39 -10.27 -7.33 23.19
N SER A 40 -10.82 -8.04 22.22
CA SER A 40 -11.73 -9.17 22.43
C SER A 40 -11.10 -10.53 22.05
N GLY A 41 -9.85 -10.52 21.57
CA GLY A 41 -9.10 -11.71 21.19
C GLY A 41 -9.16 -12.00 19.69
N ALA A 42 -8.15 -12.75 19.21
CA ALA A 42 -7.97 -13.11 17.80
C ALA A 42 -9.19 -13.86 17.21
N HIS A 43 -9.89 -14.64 18.03
CA HIS A 43 -11.03 -15.47 17.66
C HIS A 43 -12.39 -14.76 17.79
N HIS A 44 -12.42 -13.42 17.90
CA HIS A 44 -13.69 -12.69 18.08
C HIS A 44 -14.70 -12.90 16.94
N TYR A 45 -14.23 -13.19 15.73
CA TYR A 45 -15.06 -13.36 14.53
C TYR A 45 -15.15 -14.82 14.03
N GLY A 46 -14.56 -15.78 14.75
CA GLY A 46 -14.53 -17.19 14.37
C GLY A 46 -13.40 -17.93 15.06
N ASP A 47 -13.38 -19.25 14.92
CA ASP A 47 -12.43 -20.12 15.62
C ASP A 47 -11.02 -20.10 14.99
N ASP A 48 -10.89 -19.66 13.74
CA ASP A 48 -9.61 -19.56 13.04
C ASP A 48 -8.83 -18.28 13.42
N ASP A 49 -7.51 -18.33 13.25
CA ASP A 49 -6.64 -17.15 13.40
C ASP A 49 -6.92 -16.12 12.27
N PRO A 50 -6.95 -14.81 12.57
CA PRO A 50 -7.19 -13.79 11.56
C PRO A 50 -6.00 -13.68 10.61
N VAL A 51 -6.22 -13.66 9.30
CA VAL A 51 -5.15 -13.38 8.32
C VAL A 51 -5.17 -11.89 7.96
N LEU A 52 -4.13 -11.17 8.36
CA LEU A 52 -4.00 -9.74 8.14
C LEU A 52 -2.87 -9.46 7.15
N GLY A 53 -3.16 -8.70 6.10
CA GLY A 53 -2.24 -8.42 5.00
C GLY A 53 -2.00 -6.93 4.80
N TRP A 54 -0.76 -6.53 4.53
CA TRP A 54 -0.42 -5.17 4.11
C TRP A 54 0.62 -5.16 2.99
N TRP A 55 0.63 -4.07 2.24
CA TRP A 55 1.52 -3.89 1.10
C TRP A 55 2.43 -2.67 1.32
N ARG A 56 3.74 -2.87 1.09
CA ARG A 56 4.77 -1.83 1.28
C ARG A 56 5.24 -1.17 -0.02
N GLY A 57 4.68 -1.51 -1.17
CA GLY A 57 5.22 -1.03 -2.44
C GLY A 57 5.17 0.50 -2.59
N ALA A 58 4.15 1.16 -2.04
CA ALA A 58 4.09 2.63 -2.00
C ALA A 58 5.30 3.26 -1.29
N ALA A 59 5.63 2.73 -0.10
CA ALA A 59 6.74 3.22 0.71
C ALA A 59 8.08 2.93 0.05
N VAL A 60 8.24 1.74 -0.54
CA VAL A 60 9.44 1.38 -1.31
C VAL A 60 9.61 2.32 -2.49
N THR A 61 8.54 2.58 -3.27
CA THR A 61 8.59 3.52 -4.40
C THR A 61 9.02 4.90 -3.91
N ALA A 62 8.36 5.48 -2.91
CA ALA A 62 8.71 6.81 -2.40
C ALA A 62 10.16 6.90 -1.88
N GLU A 63 10.61 5.87 -1.15
CA GLU A 63 11.98 5.78 -0.64
C GLU A 63 12.99 5.74 -1.79
N SER A 64 12.76 4.88 -2.79
CA SER A 64 13.60 4.80 -3.99
C SER A 64 13.65 6.11 -4.78
N SER A 65 12.52 6.80 -4.94
CA SER A 65 12.47 8.08 -5.65
C SER A 65 13.28 9.15 -4.94
N ARG A 66 13.12 9.26 -3.62
CA ARG A 66 13.89 10.22 -2.81
C ARG A 66 15.38 9.89 -2.81
N ALA A 67 15.76 8.61 -2.81
CA ALA A 67 17.16 8.21 -2.94
C ALA A 67 17.75 8.64 -4.30
N ALA A 68 17.04 8.36 -5.41
CA ALA A 68 17.47 8.78 -6.75
C ALA A 68 17.62 10.31 -6.87
N LEU A 69 16.69 11.08 -6.30
CA LEU A 69 16.79 12.55 -6.26
C LEU A 69 18.00 13.02 -5.43
N ALA A 70 18.27 12.38 -4.29
CA ALA A 70 19.43 12.69 -3.45
C ALA A 70 20.77 12.39 -4.15
N GLU A 71 20.78 11.44 -5.08
CA GLU A 71 21.93 11.11 -5.94
C GLU A 71 22.09 12.05 -7.15
N GLY A 72 21.19 13.03 -7.32
CA GLY A 72 21.27 14.05 -8.37
C GLY A 72 20.47 13.74 -9.64
N ALA A 73 19.55 12.76 -9.60
CA ALA A 73 18.60 12.58 -10.69
C ALA A 73 17.77 13.86 -10.88
N ALA A 74 17.68 14.36 -12.11
CA ALA A 74 16.87 15.54 -12.41
C ALA A 74 15.37 15.28 -12.21
N GLU A 75 14.91 14.07 -12.58
CA GLU A 75 13.51 13.63 -12.48
C GLU A 75 13.45 12.12 -12.25
N VAL A 76 12.38 11.65 -11.61
CA VAL A 76 12.08 10.21 -11.44
C VAL A 76 10.73 9.90 -12.08
N LEU A 77 10.73 9.01 -13.07
CA LEU A 77 9.52 8.60 -13.80
C LEU A 77 9.21 7.13 -13.53
N LEU A 78 7.92 6.79 -13.50
CA LEU A 78 7.43 5.42 -13.47
C LEU A 78 6.44 5.18 -14.61
N PHE A 79 6.36 3.94 -15.09
CA PHE A 79 5.29 3.48 -15.97
C PHE A 79 4.31 2.64 -15.16
N THR A 80 3.03 2.89 -15.35
CA THR A 80 1.96 2.17 -14.66
C THR A 80 0.81 1.91 -15.62
N ASP A 81 -0.02 0.93 -15.29
CA ASP A 81 -1.23 0.65 -16.03
C ASP A 81 -2.24 1.77 -15.80
N LEU A 82 -2.56 2.51 -16.87
CA LEU A 82 -3.52 3.62 -16.82
C LEU A 82 -4.89 3.16 -16.32
N ALA A 83 -5.29 1.91 -16.60
CA ALA A 83 -6.56 1.35 -16.19
C ALA A 83 -6.63 0.92 -14.71
N ASN A 84 -5.54 1.06 -13.94
CA ASN A 84 -5.49 0.67 -12.53
C ASN A 84 -5.64 1.88 -11.58
N PRO A 85 -6.86 2.32 -11.25
CA PRO A 85 -7.08 3.51 -10.41
C PRO A 85 -6.52 3.35 -8.99
N THR A 86 -6.41 2.12 -8.48
CA THR A 86 -5.86 1.85 -7.15
C THR A 86 -4.38 2.19 -7.07
N SER A 87 -3.58 1.65 -8.00
CA SER A 87 -2.14 1.93 -8.07
C SER A 87 -1.88 3.40 -8.43
N ASN A 88 -2.62 3.95 -9.39
CA ASN A 88 -2.46 5.34 -9.81
C ASN A 88 -2.75 6.31 -8.66
N GLY A 89 -3.80 6.04 -7.87
CA GLY A 89 -4.07 6.79 -6.65
C GLY A 89 -2.93 6.73 -5.63
N VAL A 90 -2.21 5.61 -5.52
CA VAL A 90 -1.02 5.51 -4.65
C VAL A 90 0.08 6.45 -5.14
N TYR A 91 0.44 6.40 -6.43
CA TYR A 91 1.54 7.21 -6.97
C TYR A 91 1.26 8.70 -6.81
N LEU A 92 0.02 9.13 -7.13
CA LEU A 92 -0.43 10.51 -6.92
C LEU A 92 -0.26 10.96 -5.46
N ARG A 93 -0.69 10.14 -4.50
CA ARG A 93 -0.54 10.46 -3.06
C ARG A 93 0.91 10.50 -2.61
N THR A 94 1.81 9.77 -3.27
CA THR A 94 3.25 9.80 -2.98
C THR A 94 3.98 10.96 -3.67
N GLY A 95 3.27 11.84 -4.38
CA GLY A 95 3.83 13.07 -4.97
C GLY A 95 4.16 12.97 -6.46
N TYR A 96 3.81 11.87 -7.12
CA TYR A 96 3.90 11.79 -8.58
C TYR A 96 2.76 12.57 -9.25
N GLU A 97 3.01 13.08 -10.45
CA GLU A 97 2.00 13.66 -11.32
C GLU A 97 1.93 12.93 -12.67
N PRO A 98 0.75 12.87 -13.33
CA PRO A 98 0.63 12.29 -14.66
C PRO A 98 1.31 13.18 -15.71
N VAL A 99 2.26 12.61 -16.46
CA VAL A 99 3.01 13.35 -17.50
C VAL A 99 2.56 12.97 -18.91
N ALA A 100 2.34 11.68 -19.20
CA ALA A 100 1.92 11.21 -20.51
C ALA A 100 1.31 9.79 -20.48
N ASP A 101 0.41 9.51 -21.42
CA ASP A 101 -0.09 8.16 -21.69
C ASP A 101 0.86 7.41 -22.64
N ARG A 102 1.01 6.09 -22.45
CA ARG A 102 1.81 5.23 -23.33
C ARG A 102 1.08 3.97 -23.75
N VAL A 103 1.27 3.59 -25.02
CA VAL A 103 0.80 2.31 -25.57
C VAL A 103 1.98 1.36 -25.74
N GLN A 104 1.88 0.15 -25.19
CA GLN A 104 2.82 -0.94 -25.47
C GLN A 104 2.30 -1.79 -26.62
N LEU A 105 3.09 -1.92 -27.68
CA LEU A 105 2.76 -2.74 -28.86
C LEU A 105 3.62 -4.01 -28.85
N ARG A 106 2.98 -5.16 -29.06
CA ARG A 106 3.65 -6.44 -29.31
C ARG A 106 3.22 -6.95 -30.68
N ARG A 107 4.17 -7.45 -31.47
CA ARG A 107 3.91 -8.20 -32.69
C ARG A 107 4.28 -9.65 -32.45
N GLU A 108 3.34 -10.56 -32.66
CA GLU A 108 3.60 -12.00 -32.69
C GLU A 108 4.03 -12.38 -34.11
N THR A 109 5.09 -13.19 -34.22
CA THR A 109 5.64 -13.69 -35.50
C THR A 109 4.92 -14.95 -35.92
#